data_AF-A0A975BE24-F1
#
_entry.id   AF-A0A975BE24-F1
#
_cell.length_a   1.000
_cell.length_b   1.000
_cell.length_c   1.000
_cell.angle_alpha   90.00
_cell.angle_beta   90.00
_cell.angle_gamma   90.00
#
_symmetry.space_group_name_H-M   'P 1'
#
loop_
_entity.id
_entity.type
_entity.pdbx_description
1 polymer ?
#
loop_
_entity_poly.entity_id
_entity_poly.type
_entity_poly.pdbx_seq_one_letter_code
_entity_poly.pdbx_strand_id
1 'polypeptide(L)'
;MISPLSVPKKAINSATFNDFMKPVREILPDAPPLESKGDRPLKFVFENELDSLIYYHLFENESGRDLLQKLREDDFAKEHII
;
A
#
# COMPACT_ATOMS: atom_id res chain seq x y z
N MET A 1 2.12 7.33 27.58
CA MET A 1 1.76 6.54 26.39
C MET A 1 1.36 7.52 25.31
N ILE A 2 2.17 7.67 24.26
CA ILE A 2 1.82 8.53 23.12
C ILE A 2 0.81 7.71 22.31
N SER A 3 -0.44 8.15 22.29
CA SER A 3 -1.48 7.54 21.45
C SER A 3 -0.97 7.48 20.01
N PRO A 4 -1.07 6.33 19.31
CA PRO A 4 -0.70 6.29 17.91
C PRO A 4 -1.52 7.36 17.20
N LEU A 5 -0.83 8.20 16.44
CA LEU A 5 -1.35 9.38 15.77
C LEU A 5 -2.75 9.09 15.23
N SER A 6 -3.79 9.62 15.90
CA SER A 6 -5.15 9.62 15.38
C SER A 6 -5.21 10.69 14.30
N VAL A 7 -4.49 10.42 13.21
CA VAL A 7 -4.62 11.20 11.98
C VAL A 7 -6.06 10.92 11.53
N PRO A 8 -6.93 11.94 11.42
CA PRO A 8 -8.25 11.72 10.86
C PRO A 8 -8.05 11.09 9.48
N LYS A 9 -8.43 9.81 9.34
CA LYS A 9 -8.36 9.10 8.06
C LYS A 9 -9.31 9.81 7.12
N LYS A 10 -8.76 10.71 6.31
CA LYS A 10 -9.49 11.31 5.19
C LYS A 10 -9.93 10.14 4.32
N ALA A 11 -11.21 10.08 3.95
CA ALA A 11 -11.70 9.07 3.03
C ALA A 11 -11.00 9.26 1.69
N ILE A 12 -9.88 8.54 1.49
CA ILE A 12 -9.16 8.50 0.23
C ILE A 12 -10.00 7.65 -0.71
N ASN A 13 -10.37 8.22 -1.84
CA ASN A 13 -11.07 7.53 -2.91
C ASN A 13 -10.19 7.45 -4.16
N SER A 14 -10.61 6.67 -5.17
CA SER A 14 -9.92 6.47 -6.47
C SER A 14 -9.39 7.78 -7.05
N ALA A 15 -10.22 8.82 -7.10
CA ALA A 15 -9.85 10.10 -7.69
C ALA A 15 -8.71 10.82 -6.96
N THR A 16 -8.56 10.61 -5.64
CA THR A 16 -7.55 11.28 -4.81
C THR A 16 -6.31 10.44 -4.51
N PHE A 17 -6.34 9.13 -4.80
CA PHE A 17 -5.27 8.21 -4.46
C PHE A 17 -3.97 8.54 -5.20
N ASN A 18 -4.05 8.88 -6.48
CA ASN A 18 -2.87 9.26 -7.26
C ASN A 18 -2.17 10.53 -6.73
N ASP A 19 -2.94 11.54 -6.32
CA ASP A 19 -2.37 12.76 -5.70
C ASP A 19 -1.74 12.46 -4.35
N PHE A 20 -2.35 11.57 -3.57
CA PHE A 20 -1.80 11.11 -2.29
C PHE A 20 -0.47 10.34 -2.49
N MET A 21 -0.39 9.51 -3.52
CA MET A 21 0.78 8.68 -3.84
C MET A 21 1.88 9.45 -4.57
N LYS A 22 1.58 10.59 -5.18
CA LYS A 22 2.54 11.41 -5.93
C LYS A 22 3.87 11.67 -5.20
N PRO A 23 3.88 12.19 -3.95
CA PRO A 23 5.14 12.42 -3.25
C PRO A 23 5.93 11.13 -3.01
N VAL A 24 5.26 10.00 -2.75
CA VAL A 24 5.90 8.70 -2.57
C VAL A 24 6.56 8.25 -3.88
N ARG A 25 5.83 8.34 -4.99
CA ARG A 25 6.34 7.97 -6.33
C ARG A 25 7.49 8.85 -6.80
N GLU A 26 7.52 10.11 -6.38
CA GLU A 26 8.62 11.03 -6.70
C GLU A 26 9.92 10.68 -5.97
N ILE A 27 9.85 10.21 -4.72
CA ILE A 27 11.04 9.85 -3.93
C ILE A 27 11.50 8.40 -4.09
N LEU A 28 10.60 7.51 -4.54
CA LEU A 28 10.87 6.07 -4.59
C LEU A 28 12.08 5.70 -5.47
N PRO A 29 12.30 6.33 -6.64
CA PRO A 29 13.49 6.07 -7.46
C PRO A 29 14.82 6.43 -6.77
N ASP A 30 14.79 7.34 -5.81
CA ASP A 30 15.96 7.76 -5.03
C ASP A 30 16.18 6.87 -3.78
N ALA A 31 15.21 6.02 -3.45
CA ALA A 31 15.32 5.07 -2.35
C ALA A 31 16.17 3.85 -2.78
N PRO A 32 17.00 3.29 -1.88
CA PRO A 32 17.72 2.06 -2.18
C PRO A 32 16.73 0.93 -2.49
N PRO A 33 16.96 0.12 -3.54
CA PRO A 33 16.06 -0.96 -3.91
C PRO A 33 15.97 -1.98 -2.77
N LEU A 34 14.74 -2.43 -2.49
CA LEU A 34 14.52 -3.46 -1.47
C LEU A 34 14.72 -4.85 -2.08
N GLU A 35 15.85 -5.47 -1.80
CA GLU A 35 16.14 -6.82 -2.27
C GLU A 35 15.51 -7.88 -1.37
N SER A 36 14.89 -8.90 -1.98
CA SER A 36 14.40 -10.06 -1.24
C SER A 36 15.55 -10.79 -0.59
N LYS A 37 15.52 -10.94 0.73
CA LYS A 37 16.47 -11.78 1.47
C LYS A 37 16.06 -13.25 1.54
N GLY A 38 14.94 -13.60 0.91
CA GLY A 38 14.43 -14.97 0.88
C GLY A 38 14.91 -15.74 -0.34
N ASP A 39 15.09 -17.05 -0.20
CA ASP A 39 15.53 -17.95 -1.27
C ASP A 39 14.41 -18.30 -2.28
N ARG A 40 13.33 -17.49 -2.31
CA ARG A 40 12.18 -17.66 -3.20
C ARG A 40 12.10 -16.50 -4.18
N PRO A 41 11.80 -16.77 -5.46
CA PRO A 41 11.57 -15.71 -6.44
C PRO A 41 10.50 -14.73 -5.94
N LEU A 42 10.85 -13.44 -5.90
CA LEU A 42 9.95 -12.38 -5.49
C LEU A 42 8.87 -12.21 -6.56
N LYS A 43 7.64 -12.66 -6.27
CA LYS A 43 6.49 -12.54 -7.18
C LYS A 43 5.79 -11.18 -7.09
N PHE A 44 6.33 -10.28 -6.28
CA PHE A 44 5.73 -9.00 -5.93
C PHE A 44 6.85 -7.96 -5.87
N VAL A 45 6.84 -6.97 -6.75
CA VAL A 45 7.84 -5.89 -6.73
C VAL A 45 7.60 -4.99 -5.51
N PHE A 46 8.65 -4.35 -5.01
CA PHE A 46 8.60 -3.55 -3.78
C PHE A 46 7.54 -2.44 -3.84
N GLU A 47 7.35 -1.86 -5.03
CA GLU A 47 6.32 -0.87 -5.35
C GLU A 47 4.92 -1.40 -5.00
N ASN A 48 4.60 -2.62 -5.44
CA ASN A 48 3.30 -3.24 -5.17
C ASN A 48 3.15 -3.57 -3.69
N GLU A 49 4.24 -3.93 -2.99
CA GLU A 49 4.25 -4.14 -1.53
C GLU A 49 3.94 -2.84 -0.78
N LEU A 50 4.60 -1.76 -1.17
CA LEU A 50 4.38 -0.43 -0.59
C LEU A 50 2.95 0.04 -0.80
N ASP A 51 2.42 -0.08 -2.02
CA ASP A 51 1.04 0.28 -2.36
C ASP A 51 0.02 -0.56 -1.57
N SER A 52 0.30 -1.85 -1.40
CA SER A 52 -0.52 -2.76 -0.57
C SER A 52 -0.54 -2.37 0.91
N LEU A 53 0.61 -1.97 1.47
CA LEU A 53 0.73 -1.55 2.87
C LEU A 53 0.06 -0.19 3.12
N ILE A 54 0.16 0.72 2.16
CA ILE A 54 -0.55 2.00 2.21
C ILE A 54 -2.06 1.74 2.15
N TYR A 55 -2.52 0.90 1.23
CA TYR A 55 -3.92 0.48 1.16
C TYR A 55 -4.40 -0.18 2.45
N TYR A 56 -3.59 -1.06 3.04
CA TYR A 56 -3.87 -1.73 4.31
C TYR A 56 -4.26 -0.73 5.40
N HIS A 57 -3.48 0.34 5.55
CA HIS A 57 -3.68 1.35 6.58
C HIS A 57 -4.79 2.35 6.26
N LEU A 58 -5.06 2.63 4.99
CA LEU A 58 -6.12 3.54 4.56
C LEU A 58 -7.52 2.93 4.68
N PHE A 59 -7.70 1.66 4.30
CA PHE A 59 -9.01 1.02 4.16
C PHE A 59 -9.38 0.07 5.31
N GLU A 60 -8.84 0.36 6.51
CA GLU A 60 -9.16 -0.31 7.78
C GLU A 60 -9.20 -1.84 7.68
N ASN A 61 -8.13 -2.43 7.16
CA ASN A 61 -8.06 -3.87 7.03
C ASN A 61 -7.81 -4.52 8.39
N GLU A 62 -8.66 -5.47 8.77
CA GLU A 62 -8.59 -6.11 10.10
C GLU A 62 -7.38 -7.02 10.24
N SER A 63 -6.86 -7.55 9.12
CA SER A 63 -5.70 -8.43 9.10
C SER A 63 -5.02 -8.45 7.72
N GLY A 64 -3.80 -9.01 7.66
CA GLY A 64 -3.15 -9.27 6.37
C GLY A 64 -3.92 -10.25 5.48
N ARG A 65 -4.78 -11.12 6.05
CA ARG A 65 -5.66 -11.98 5.23
C ARG A 65 -6.82 -11.20 4.62
N ASP A 66 -7.40 -10.28 5.39
CA ASP A 66 -8.42 -9.34 4.91
C ASP A 66 -7.86 -8.49 3.76
N LEU A 67 -6.63 -7.99 3.91
CA LEU A 67 -5.90 -7.32 2.84
C LEU A 67 -5.79 -8.18 1.58
N LEU A 68 -5.27 -9.42 1.69
CA LEU A 68 -5.10 -10.32 0.55
C LEU A 68 -6.43 -10.69 -0.10
N GLN A 69 -7.53 -10.68 0.63
CA GLN A 69 -8.86 -10.88 0.08
C GLN A 69 -9.31 -9.63 -0.69
N LYS A 70 -9.24 -8.44 -0.08
CA LYS A 70 -9.60 -7.18 -0.75
C LYS A 70 -8.75 -6.92 -1.99
N LEU A 71 -7.44 -7.14 -1.94
CA LEU A 71 -6.55 -7.08 -3.10
C LEU A 71 -7.05 -7.96 -4.27
N ARG A 72 -7.68 -9.10 -4.00
CA ARG A 72 -8.22 -10.01 -5.04
C ARG A 72 -9.65 -9.70 -5.47
N GLU A 73 -10.44 -9.07 -4.62
CA GLU A 73 -11.90 -8.95 -4.80
C GLU A 73 -12.33 -7.52 -5.11
N ASP A 74 -11.62 -6.53 -4.59
CA ASP A 74 -11.95 -5.11 -4.70
C ASP A 74 -11.43 -4.49 -6.01
N ASP A 75 -12.32 -3.79 -6.73
CA ASP A 75 -12.01 -3.21 -8.04
C ASP A 75 -11.04 -2.01 -7.93
N PHE A 76 -11.10 -1.23 -6.86
CA PHE A 76 -10.13 -0.16 -6.61
C PHE A 76 -8.74 -0.74 -6.37
N ALA A 77 -8.65 -1.80 -5.56
CA ALA A 77 -7.38 -2.44 -5.23
C ALA A 77 -6.73 -3.06 -6.47
N LYS A 78 -7.52 -3.70 -7.34
CA LYS A 78 -7.03 -4.22 -8.63
C LYS A 78 -6.56 -3.12 -9.56
N GLU A 79 -7.27 -2.00 -9.65
CA GLU A 79 -6.89 -0.92 -10.57
C GLU A 79 -5.60 -0.21 -10.16
N HIS A 80 -5.31 -0.15 -8.86
CA HIS A 80 -4.26 0.71 -8.31
C HIS A 80 -3.06 -0.01 -7.68
N ILE A 81 -3.12 -1.33 -7.48
CA ILE A 81 -2.11 -2.08 -6.70
C ILE A 81 -1.56 -3.33 -7.42
N ILE A 82 -2.34 -4.03 -8.25
CA ILE A 82 -1.97 -5.35 -8.82
C ILE A 82 -2.01 -5.35 -10.35
#